data_AF-A0A9D7YPY0-F1
#
_entry.id   AF-A0A9D7YPY0-F1
#
_cell.length_a   1.000
_cell.length_b   1.000
_cell.length_c   1.000
_cell.angle_alpha   90.00
_cell.angle_beta   90.00
_cell.angle_gamma   90.00
#
_symmetry.space_group_name_H-M   'P 1'
#
loop_
_entity.id
_entity.type
_entity.pdbx_description
1 polymer ?
#
loop_
_entity_poly.entity_id
_entity_poly.type
_entity_poly.pdbx_seq_one_letter_code
_entity_poly.pdbx_strand_id
1 'polypeptide(L)'
;MAEPSAPRSRTDSGPRGPGRTGPARRRDSARRWPSVASGVWRRFLLEPAAPPALATAVLFVICLAATAVWTRERFIPAAGRIMSDTALVRADFSRVDEAATEKDREVARQRQPRVYLASQPVFAEIESSLTNLPATVADAASLDAVTPEIRDRFALTEESLTALRGIAADPEAQRLWGASVREFVEMLRARPILSPEDIQNQRLSASENMELRVWDGAKARQHQDRAINAGSDRAVDEVARLARLSGFGPSLSPVALGAVMRPTLRPTYTFNEAASNELREAAANAITARTVVYHRGDVIARRRDRLD
;
A
#
# COMPACT_ATOMS: atom_id res chain seq x y z
N MET A 1 -20.10 46.52 16.43
CA MET A 1 -19.44 45.76 17.51
C MET A 1 -18.27 45.02 16.87
N ALA A 2 -17.06 45.54 17.12
CA ALA A 2 -15.71 45.02 16.86
C ALA A 2 -15.41 44.10 15.64
N GLU A 3 -14.73 44.66 14.63
CA GLU A 3 -13.46 44.13 14.06
C GLU A 3 -12.33 44.22 15.13
N PRO A 4 -11.10 43.63 15.02
CA PRO A 4 -10.28 43.34 13.81
C PRO A 4 -9.44 42.02 13.91
N SER A 5 -8.65 41.50 12.96
CA SER A 5 -7.30 41.89 12.46
C SER A 5 -6.68 40.62 11.81
N ALA A 6 -6.41 40.54 10.50
CA ALA A 6 -5.10 40.74 9.81
C ALA A 6 -4.05 39.59 9.96
N PRO A 7 -3.01 39.45 9.08
CA PRO A 7 -2.97 39.65 7.62
C PRO A 7 -2.09 38.62 6.83
N ARG A 8 -2.10 38.78 5.50
CA ARG A 8 -1.25 38.16 4.47
C ARG A 8 0.23 38.63 4.51
N SER A 9 1.16 37.78 4.08
CA SER A 9 2.47 38.16 3.50
C SER A 9 2.72 37.29 2.26
N ARG A 10 2.57 37.79 1.02
CA ARG A 10 3.35 38.77 0.24
C ARG A 10 4.65 38.16 -0.31
N THR A 11 4.55 37.87 -1.61
CA THR A 11 5.61 37.75 -2.62
C THR A 11 6.68 38.83 -2.45
N ASP A 12 7.95 38.47 -2.65
CA ASP A 12 8.90 39.45 -3.12
C ASP A 12 9.91 38.86 -4.11
N SER A 13 10.02 39.57 -5.22
CA SER A 13 10.78 39.24 -6.40
C SER A 13 11.38 40.55 -6.89
N GLY A 14 12.72 40.60 -6.93
CA GLY A 14 13.51 41.62 -7.60
C GLY A 14 14.62 42.23 -6.73
N PRO A 15 15.56 43.03 -7.28
CA PRO A 15 15.91 43.23 -8.69
C PRO A 15 17.42 43.06 -8.98
N ARG A 16 17.76 43.01 -10.28
CA ARG A 16 19.11 43.27 -10.81
C ARG A 16 19.42 44.78 -10.74
N GLY A 17 20.65 45.14 -10.37
CA GLY A 17 21.16 46.51 -10.56
C GLY A 17 22.67 46.62 -10.25
N PRO A 18 23.46 47.41 -11.01
CA PRO A 18 24.90 47.23 -11.15
C PRO A 18 25.75 48.20 -10.30
N GLY A 19 26.78 47.68 -9.63
CA GLY A 19 27.75 48.48 -8.88
C GLY A 19 29.18 48.26 -9.39
N ARG A 20 29.62 49.13 -10.31
CA ARG A 20 31.04 49.37 -10.61
C ARG A 20 31.70 50.08 -9.42
N THR A 21 32.96 49.75 -9.16
CA THR A 21 34.13 50.61 -8.81
C THR A 21 34.90 50.15 -7.58
N GLY A 22 36.22 50.02 -7.75
CA GLY A 22 37.18 49.87 -6.67
C GLY A 22 38.19 48.76 -6.91
N PRO A 23 39.41 49.06 -7.39
CA PRO A 23 40.44 48.06 -7.59
C PRO A 23 40.95 47.61 -6.22
N ALA A 24 40.50 46.45 -5.75
CA ALA A 24 41.07 45.80 -4.59
C ALA A 24 42.50 45.37 -4.95
N ARG A 25 43.46 46.23 -4.57
CA ARG A 25 44.90 45.97 -4.57
C ARG A 25 45.15 44.52 -4.17
N ARG A 26 45.54 43.72 -5.17
CA ARG A 26 46.25 42.46 -5.01
C ARG A 26 47.53 42.78 -4.26
N ARG A 27 47.47 42.79 -2.92
CA ARG A 27 48.66 42.67 -2.09
C ARG A 27 49.14 41.24 -2.31
N ASP A 28 50.02 41.09 -3.30
CA ASP A 28 51.03 40.05 -3.32
C ASP A 28 51.80 40.16 -2.00
N SER A 29 51.25 39.54 -0.96
CA SER A 29 52.04 39.07 0.15
C SER A 29 52.80 37.86 -0.38
N ALA A 30 53.80 38.15 -1.20
CA ALA A 30 54.99 37.33 -1.26
C ALA A 30 55.50 37.23 0.17
N ARG A 31 54.98 36.24 0.91
CA ARG A 31 55.60 35.72 2.13
C ARG A 31 56.98 35.31 1.67
N ARG A 32 57.93 36.24 1.82
CA ARG A 32 59.35 35.94 1.77
C ARG A 32 59.55 34.93 2.87
N TRP A 33 59.67 33.67 2.49
CA TRP A 33 60.19 32.66 3.36
C TRP A 33 61.56 33.16 3.79
N PRO A 34 61.81 33.37 5.09
CA PRO A 34 63.10 33.83 5.53
C PRO A 34 64.09 32.74 5.16
N SER A 35 65.06 33.10 4.31
CA SER A 35 66.17 32.25 3.88
C SER A 35 67.14 32.06 5.05
N VAL A 36 66.70 31.39 6.12
CA VAL A 36 67.52 31.04 7.30
C VAL A 36 68.18 29.66 7.11
N ALA A 37 67.92 28.98 5.99
CA ALA A 37 68.36 27.62 5.76
C ALA A 37 69.82 27.47 5.31
N SER A 38 70.57 28.52 4.95
CA SER A 38 71.93 28.32 4.43
C SER A 38 73.00 28.08 5.52
N GLY A 39 72.77 28.59 6.74
CA GLY A 39 73.76 28.48 7.85
C GLY A 39 73.58 27.25 8.74
N VAL A 40 72.33 26.88 9.06
CA VAL A 40 72.03 25.76 9.98
C VAL A 40 72.40 24.41 9.37
N TRP A 41 72.16 24.24 8.06
CA TRP A 41 72.47 23.00 7.34
C TRP A 41 73.98 22.72 7.30
N ARG A 42 74.83 23.74 7.18
CA ARG A 42 76.29 23.56 7.23
C ARG A 42 76.78 23.12 8.61
N ARG A 43 76.21 23.66 9.70
CA ARG A 43 76.55 23.23 11.07
C ARG A 43 76.07 21.81 11.36
N PHE A 44 74.87 21.48 10.90
CA PHE A 44 74.30 20.15 11.06
C PHE A 44 75.08 19.09 10.27
N LEU A 45 75.60 19.40 9.07
CA LEU A 45 76.38 18.46 8.26
C LEU A 45 77.80 18.18 8.79
N LEU A 46 78.31 19.02 9.71
CA LEU A 46 79.65 18.88 10.29
C LEU A 46 79.63 18.20 11.67
N GLU A 47 78.46 17.91 12.22
CA GLU A 47 78.34 17.20 13.49
C GLU A 47 78.58 15.69 13.27
N PRO A 48 79.43 15.03 14.10
CA PRO A 48 79.75 13.61 13.92
C PRO A 48 78.53 12.67 14.08
N ALA A 49 77.42 13.17 14.63
CA ALA A 49 76.15 12.47 14.74
C ALA A 49 75.21 12.65 13.51
N ALA A 50 75.59 13.47 12.53
CA ALA A 50 74.75 13.77 11.38
C ALA A 50 74.58 12.62 10.38
N PRO A 51 75.61 11.82 10.05
CA PRO A 51 75.46 10.67 9.15
C PRO A 51 74.40 9.65 9.60
N PRO A 52 74.36 9.19 10.88
CA PRO A 52 73.32 8.25 11.31
C PRO A 52 71.93 8.89 11.37
N ALA A 53 71.81 10.17 11.70
CA ALA A 53 70.52 10.88 11.68
C ALA A 53 69.96 11.00 10.25
N LEU A 54 70.82 11.34 9.27
CA LEU A 54 70.45 11.41 7.86
C LEU A 54 70.07 10.03 7.33
N ALA A 55 70.84 8.99 7.66
CA ALA A 55 70.52 7.62 7.29
C ALA A 55 69.16 7.17 7.84
N THR A 56 68.87 7.49 9.11
CA THR A 56 67.58 7.18 9.75
C THR A 56 66.42 7.93 9.08
N ALA A 57 66.61 9.22 8.75
CA ALA A 57 65.60 10.02 8.06
C ALA A 57 65.32 9.48 6.64
N VAL A 58 66.36 9.12 5.89
CA VAL A 58 66.23 8.51 4.56
C VAL A 58 65.50 7.16 4.66
N LEU A 59 65.89 6.30 5.60
CA LEU A 59 65.23 5.02 5.83
C LEU A 59 63.76 5.21 6.18
N PHE A 60 63.44 6.17 7.05
CA PHE A 60 62.06 6.49 7.42
C PHE A 60 61.23 6.95 6.22
N VAL A 61 61.79 7.81 5.36
CA VAL A 61 61.13 8.24 4.11
C VAL A 61 60.90 7.06 3.17
N ILE A 62 61.87 6.16 3.03
CA ILE A 62 61.72 4.93 2.23
C ILE A 62 60.61 4.04 2.80
N CYS A 63 60.56 3.83 4.12
CA CYS A 63 59.51 3.06 4.77
C CYS A 63 58.12 3.69 4.57
N LEU A 64 58.00 5.01 4.70
CA LEU A 64 56.74 5.73 4.45
C LEU A 64 56.33 5.63 2.97
N ALA A 65 57.27 5.80 2.04
CA ALA A 65 57.01 5.68 0.61
C ALA A 65 56.56 4.25 0.25
N ALA A 66 57.25 3.22 0.77
CA ALA A 66 56.87 1.83 0.58
C ALA A 66 55.48 1.54 1.15
N THR A 67 55.16 2.06 2.34
CA THR A 67 53.82 1.92 2.95
C THR A 67 52.76 2.65 2.13
N ALA A 68 53.06 3.84 1.60
CA ALA A 68 52.14 4.60 0.76
C ALA A 68 51.87 3.92 -0.59
N VAL A 69 52.89 3.28 -1.19
CA VAL A 69 52.73 2.49 -2.43
C VAL A 69 51.90 1.23 -2.13
N TRP A 70 52.25 0.52 -1.06
CA TRP A 70 51.56 -0.71 -0.67
C TRP A 70 50.08 -0.48 -0.29
N THR A 71 49.76 0.65 0.34
CA THR A 71 48.37 0.98 0.68
C THR A 71 47.55 1.41 -0.55
N ARG A 72 48.18 1.96 -1.60
CA ARG A 72 47.50 2.30 -2.87
C ARG A 72 47.04 1.07 -3.64
N GLU A 73 47.75 -0.06 -3.53
CA GLU A 73 47.38 -1.32 -4.19
C GLU A 73 46.19 -2.04 -3.52
N ARG A 74 45.79 -1.61 -2.32
CA ARG A 74 44.65 -2.18 -1.57
C ARG A 74 43.35 -1.40 -1.71
N PHE A 75 43.30 -0.40 -2.60
CA PHE A 75 42.11 0.45 -2.69
C PHE A 75 40.93 -0.33 -3.27
N ILE A 76 39.91 -0.56 -2.44
CA ILE A 76 38.59 -1.03 -2.89
C ILE A 76 38.01 0.09 -3.77
N PRO A 77 37.81 -0.13 -5.08
CA PRO A 77 37.31 0.91 -5.96
C PRO A 77 35.96 1.42 -5.46
N ALA A 78 35.85 2.74 -5.31
CA ALA A 78 34.60 3.40 -4.96
C ALA A 78 33.57 3.21 -6.08
N ALA A 79 32.29 3.14 -5.70
CA ALA A 79 31.17 3.08 -6.63
C ALA A 79 31.30 4.17 -7.72
N GLY A 80 31.02 3.81 -8.96
CA GLY A 80 31.08 4.67 -10.15
C GLY A 80 32.40 4.66 -10.93
N ARG A 81 33.44 3.93 -10.50
CA ARG A 81 34.70 3.76 -11.26
C ARG A 81 34.70 2.51 -12.13
N ILE A 82 35.42 2.61 -13.24
CA ILE A 82 35.65 1.51 -14.19
C ILE A 82 36.75 0.60 -13.62
N MET A 83 36.49 -0.70 -13.55
CA MET A 83 37.44 -1.72 -13.11
C MET A 83 38.65 -1.81 -14.07
N SER A 84 39.87 -1.68 -13.54
CA SER A 84 41.09 -1.85 -14.32
C SER A 84 41.40 -3.31 -14.63
N ASP A 85 41.00 -4.21 -13.74
CA ASP A 85 41.33 -5.64 -13.74
C ASP A 85 40.10 -6.50 -13.41
N THR A 86 40.15 -7.77 -13.78
CA THR A 86 39.06 -8.71 -13.49
C THR A 86 39.19 -9.23 -12.06
N ALA A 87 38.16 -9.03 -11.24
CA ALA A 87 38.11 -9.51 -9.88
C ALA A 87 37.47 -10.91 -9.83
N LEU A 88 38.17 -11.87 -9.24
CA LEU A 88 37.68 -13.24 -9.04
C LEU A 88 37.43 -13.52 -7.56
N VAL A 89 36.42 -14.35 -7.29
CA VAL A 89 36.13 -14.88 -5.96
C VAL A 89 37.24 -15.82 -5.52
N ARG A 90 37.81 -15.58 -4.33
CA ARG A 90 38.95 -16.37 -3.81
C ARG A 90 38.54 -17.50 -2.88
N ALA A 91 37.37 -17.39 -2.25
CA ALA A 91 36.80 -18.38 -1.35
C ALA A 91 35.29 -18.40 -1.53
N ASP A 92 34.67 -19.56 -1.33
CA ASP A 92 33.22 -19.67 -1.42
C ASP A 92 32.57 -18.82 -0.35
N PHE A 93 31.64 -17.96 -0.76
CA PHE A 93 30.85 -17.16 0.17
C PHE A 93 29.46 -16.94 -0.39
N SER A 94 28.53 -16.67 0.52
CA SER A 94 27.16 -16.34 0.16
C SER A 94 26.85 -14.92 0.59
N ARG A 95 26.14 -14.18 -0.26
CA ARG A 95 25.66 -12.83 0.06
C ARG A 95 24.16 -12.77 -0.16
N VAL A 96 23.46 -12.10 0.76
CA VAL A 96 22.06 -11.76 0.56
C VAL A 96 21.95 -10.75 -0.58
N ASP A 97 21.13 -11.08 -1.57
CA ASP A 97 20.73 -10.15 -2.62
C ASP A 97 19.54 -9.34 -2.12
N GLU A 98 19.84 -8.20 -1.49
CA GLU A 98 18.85 -7.28 -0.94
C GLU A 98 17.92 -6.74 -2.03
N ALA A 99 18.43 -6.48 -3.23
CA ALA A 99 17.66 -5.94 -4.34
C ALA A 99 16.65 -6.98 -4.86
N ALA A 100 17.08 -8.22 -5.08
CA ALA A 100 16.17 -9.29 -5.47
C ALA A 100 15.18 -9.63 -4.35
N THR A 101 15.61 -9.60 -3.09
CA THR A 101 14.72 -9.83 -1.94
C THR A 101 13.64 -8.76 -1.84
N GLU A 102 14.00 -7.48 -1.95
CA GLU A 102 13.01 -6.40 -1.88
C GLU A 102 12.07 -6.40 -3.08
N LYS A 103 12.58 -6.77 -4.27
CA LYS A 103 11.72 -7.01 -5.44
C LYS A 103 10.72 -8.13 -5.19
N ASP A 104 11.15 -9.26 -4.63
CA ASP A 104 10.26 -10.38 -4.31
C ASP A 104 9.21 -9.98 -3.26
N ARG A 105 9.60 -9.20 -2.24
CA ARG A 105 8.70 -8.62 -1.24
C ARG A 105 7.66 -7.71 -1.85
N GLU A 106 8.08 -6.82 -2.75
CA GLU A 106 7.16 -5.90 -3.42
C GLU A 106 6.18 -6.64 -4.31
N VAL A 107 6.63 -7.65 -5.05
CA VAL A 107 5.74 -8.55 -5.80
C VAL A 107 4.76 -9.26 -4.86
N ALA A 108 5.21 -9.69 -3.67
CA ALA A 108 4.34 -10.32 -2.68
C ALA A 108 3.29 -9.35 -2.12
N ARG A 109 3.64 -8.08 -1.86
CA ARG A 109 2.70 -7.02 -1.45
C ARG A 109 1.64 -6.79 -2.54
N GLN A 110 2.08 -6.63 -3.79
CA GLN A 110 1.19 -6.33 -4.92
C GLN A 110 0.20 -7.45 -5.21
N ARG A 111 0.58 -8.71 -4.98
CA ARG A 111 -0.28 -9.88 -5.18
C ARG A 111 -1.33 -10.09 -4.09
N GLN A 112 -1.28 -9.33 -2.98
CA GLN A 112 -2.29 -9.51 -1.92
C GLN A 112 -3.64 -8.94 -2.34
N PRO A 113 -4.73 -9.66 -2.00
CA PRO A 113 -6.08 -9.17 -2.25
C PRO A 113 -6.37 -7.93 -1.40
N ARG A 114 -7.26 -7.07 -1.91
CA ARG A 114 -7.87 -6.01 -1.09
C ARG A 114 -8.81 -6.65 -0.08
N VAL A 115 -8.83 -6.09 1.13
CA VAL A 115 -9.67 -6.56 2.23
C VAL A 115 -10.90 -5.66 2.35
N TYR A 116 -12.06 -6.28 2.42
CA TYR A 116 -13.35 -5.62 2.62
C TYR A 116 -14.03 -6.13 3.89
N LEU A 117 -14.59 -5.22 4.69
CA LEU A 117 -15.31 -5.54 5.92
C LEU A 117 -16.82 -5.57 5.67
N ALA A 118 -17.49 -6.60 6.17
CA ALA A 118 -18.95 -6.70 6.18
C ALA A 118 -19.57 -5.62 7.08
N SER A 119 -20.55 -4.90 6.54
CA SER A 119 -21.38 -3.97 7.31
C SER A 119 -22.49 -4.74 8.03
N GLN A 120 -22.21 -5.21 9.24
CA GLN A 120 -23.20 -5.95 10.02
C GLN A 120 -24.52 -5.20 10.26
N PRO A 121 -24.52 -3.88 10.51
CA PRO A 121 -25.76 -3.13 10.67
C PRO A 121 -26.67 -3.21 9.44
N VAL A 122 -26.10 -3.27 8.23
CA VAL A 122 -26.87 -3.37 6.98
C VAL A 122 -27.54 -4.74 6.88
N PHE A 123 -26.81 -5.83 7.13
CA PHE A 123 -27.39 -7.17 7.10
C PHE A 123 -28.48 -7.37 8.17
N ALA A 124 -28.22 -6.92 9.39
CA ALA A 124 -29.18 -7.01 10.49
C ALA A 124 -30.44 -6.18 10.22
N GLU A 125 -30.30 -5.00 9.61
CA GLU A 125 -31.43 -4.18 9.18
C GLU A 125 -32.28 -4.89 8.12
N ILE A 126 -31.66 -5.45 7.08
CA ILE A 126 -32.36 -6.20 6.02
C ILE A 126 -33.10 -7.39 6.63
N GLU A 127 -32.41 -8.21 7.42
CA GLU A 127 -32.98 -9.41 8.07
C GLU A 127 -34.16 -9.05 8.97
N SER A 128 -33.99 -8.07 9.85
CA SER A 128 -35.03 -7.61 10.77
C SER A 128 -36.23 -7.02 10.02
N SER A 129 -35.97 -6.21 9.00
CA SER A 129 -37.03 -5.56 8.21
C SER A 129 -37.90 -6.59 7.48
N LEU A 130 -37.29 -7.62 6.88
CA LEU A 130 -38.03 -8.68 6.20
C LEU A 130 -38.73 -9.63 7.18
N THR A 131 -38.08 -9.96 8.30
CA THR A 131 -38.66 -10.87 9.30
C THR A 131 -39.93 -10.28 9.93
N ASN A 132 -39.92 -8.98 10.23
CA ASN A 132 -41.04 -8.30 10.90
C ASN A 132 -42.14 -7.82 9.94
N LEU A 133 -41.90 -7.84 8.63
CA LEU A 133 -42.82 -7.29 7.64
C LEU A 133 -44.20 -7.97 7.64
N PRO A 134 -44.35 -9.30 7.64
CA PRO A 134 -45.67 -9.94 7.64
C PRO A 134 -46.54 -9.50 8.82
N ALA A 135 -45.97 -9.46 10.03
CA ALA A 135 -46.69 -9.02 11.23
C ALA A 135 -47.10 -7.55 11.16
N THR A 136 -46.26 -6.70 10.54
CA THR A 136 -46.50 -5.26 10.42
C THR A 136 -47.67 -4.96 9.46
N VAL A 137 -47.87 -5.78 8.43
CA VAL A 137 -48.93 -5.58 7.42
C VAL A 137 -50.15 -6.49 7.63
N ALA A 138 -50.17 -7.30 8.69
CA ALA A 138 -51.20 -8.32 8.93
C ALA A 138 -52.62 -7.74 8.94
N ASP A 139 -52.80 -6.59 9.60
CA ASP A 139 -54.09 -5.93 9.82
C ASP A 139 -54.49 -4.98 8.68
N ALA A 140 -53.62 -4.72 7.70
CA ALA A 140 -53.90 -3.82 6.61
C ALA A 140 -54.86 -4.46 5.59
N ALA A 141 -56.10 -3.96 5.52
CA ALA A 141 -57.12 -4.52 4.63
C ALA A 141 -56.84 -4.28 3.13
N SER A 142 -56.13 -3.21 2.80
CA SER A 142 -55.77 -2.80 1.45
C SER A 142 -54.40 -2.11 1.44
N LEU A 143 -53.82 -1.91 0.26
CA LEU A 143 -52.55 -1.20 0.13
C LEU A 143 -52.61 0.22 0.70
N ASP A 144 -53.74 0.93 0.59
CA ASP A 144 -53.90 2.28 1.16
C ASP A 144 -53.91 2.34 2.69
N ALA A 145 -54.17 1.21 3.37
CA ALA A 145 -54.07 1.12 4.81
C ALA A 145 -52.61 0.98 5.32
N VAL A 146 -51.66 0.71 4.42
CA VAL A 146 -50.22 0.59 4.75
C VAL A 146 -49.55 1.96 4.65
N THR A 147 -48.71 2.31 5.63
CA THR A 147 -47.97 3.57 5.66
C THR A 147 -47.14 3.76 4.37
N PRO A 148 -47.15 4.93 3.71
CA PRO A 148 -46.46 5.15 2.44
C PRO A 148 -44.99 4.74 2.44
N GLU A 149 -44.29 4.95 3.56
CA GLU A 149 -42.88 4.60 3.72
C GLU A 149 -42.64 3.09 3.57
N ILE A 150 -43.52 2.25 4.09
CA ILE A 150 -43.43 0.78 3.97
C ILE A 150 -43.76 0.37 2.53
N ARG A 151 -44.79 0.97 1.93
CA ARG A 151 -45.17 0.70 0.54
C ARG A 151 -44.03 1.00 -0.42
N ASP A 152 -43.42 2.17 -0.25
CA ASP A 152 -42.34 2.63 -1.12
C ASP A 152 -41.07 1.83 -0.90
N ARG A 153 -40.69 1.56 0.37
CA ARG A 153 -39.50 0.78 0.72
C ARG A 153 -39.55 -0.62 0.16
N PHE A 154 -40.66 -1.33 0.34
CA PHE A 154 -40.78 -2.72 -0.08
C PHE A 154 -41.43 -2.91 -1.47
N ALA A 155 -41.77 -1.81 -2.15
CA ALA A 155 -42.48 -1.82 -3.43
C ALA A 155 -43.73 -2.71 -3.39
N LEU A 156 -44.54 -2.57 -2.33
CA LEU A 156 -45.69 -3.43 -2.09
C LEU A 156 -46.75 -3.26 -3.19
N THR A 157 -47.21 -4.39 -3.71
CA THR A 157 -48.41 -4.53 -4.55
C THR A 157 -49.54 -5.20 -3.77
N GLU A 158 -50.79 -5.08 -4.22
CA GLU A 158 -51.94 -5.77 -3.60
C GLU A 158 -51.74 -7.31 -3.53
N GLU A 159 -51.11 -7.89 -4.55
CA GLU A 159 -50.77 -9.31 -4.58
C GLU A 159 -49.75 -9.66 -3.48
N SER A 160 -48.67 -8.87 -3.36
CA SER A 160 -47.65 -9.09 -2.32
C SER A 160 -48.20 -8.88 -0.91
N LEU A 161 -49.10 -7.90 -0.73
CA LEU A 161 -49.76 -7.63 0.55
C LEU A 161 -50.64 -8.82 0.96
N THR A 162 -51.44 -9.33 0.03
CA THR A 162 -52.27 -10.52 0.26
C THR A 162 -51.41 -11.73 0.65
N ALA A 163 -50.30 -11.94 -0.04
CA ALA A 163 -49.35 -13.02 0.29
C ALA A 163 -48.72 -12.84 1.69
N LEU A 164 -48.29 -11.62 2.04
CA LEU A 164 -47.71 -11.32 3.35
C LEU A 164 -48.71 -11.50 4.49
N ARG A 165 -49.98 -11.14 4.29
CA ARG A 165 -51.05 -11.39 5.26
C ARG A 165 -51.34 -12.88 5.43
N GLY A 166 -51.30 -13.64 4.34
CA GLY A 166 -51.37 -15.11 4.38
C GLY A 166 -50.23 -15.70 5.21
N ILE A 167 -49.00 -15.21 5.03
CA ILE A 167 -47.85 -15.59 5.87
C ILE A 167 -48.09 -15.23 7.33
N ALA A 168 -48.61 -14.04 7.64
CA ALA A 168 -48.86 -13.63 9.01
C ALA A 168 -49.91 -14.50 9.72
N ALA A 169 -50.90 -15.02 8.99
CA ALA A 169 -51.98 -15.84 9.56
C ALA A 169 -51.60 -17.30 9.81
N ASP A 170 -50.59 -17.84 9.12
CA ASP A 170 -50.20 -19.25 9.19
C ASP A 170 -48.79 -19.43 9.81
N PRO A 171 -48.68 -20.06 11.00
CA PRO A 171 -47.39 -20.33 11.64
C PRO A 171 -46.39 -21.14 10.80
N GLU A 172 -46.87 -22.04 9.92
CA GLU A 172 -46.00 -22.80 9.03
C GLU A 172 -45.43 -21.89 7.92
N ALA A 173 -46.26 -21.08 7.29
CA ALA A 173 -45.84 -20.06 6.34
C ALA A 173 -44.85 -19.06 6.96
N GLN A 174 -45.05 -18.63 8.22
CA GLN A 174 -44.07 -17.78 8.93
C GLN A 174 -42.71 -18.45 9.07
N ARG A 175 -42.68 -19.74 9.40
CA ARG A 175 -41.41 -20.50 9.50
C ARG A 175 -40.70 -20.60 8.16
N LEU A 176 -41.43 -20.88 7.09
CA LEU A 176 -40.89 -20.95 5.72
C LEU A 176 -40.36 -19.58 5.28
N TRP A 177 -41.13 -18.51 5.50
CA TRP A 177 -40.69 -17.14 5.26
C TRP A 177 -39.39 -16.82 5.98
N GLY A 178 -39.31 -17.11 7.28
CA GLY A 178 -38.10 -16.89 8.07
C GLY A 178 -36.90 -17.69 7.57
N ALA A 179 -37.11 -18.90 7.03
CA ALA A 179 -36.04 -19.67 6.38
C ALA A 179 -35.57 -19.00 5.09
N SER A 180 -36.50 -18.52 4.24
CA SER A 180 -36.16 -17.80 3.00
C SER A 180 -35.43 -16.49 3.28
N VAL A 181 -35.80 -15.76 4.35
CA VAL A 181 -35.10 -14.53 4.76
C VAL A 181 -33.66 -14.83 5.19
N ARG A 182 -33.44 -15.86 6.01
CA ARG A 182 -32.08 -16.25 6.43
C ARG A 182 -31.23 -16.67 5.25
N GLU A 183 -31.76 -17.51 4.36
CA GLU A 183 -31.04 -17.94 3.16
C GLU A 183 -30.70 -16.75 2.24
N PHE A 184 -31.63 -15.80 2.08
CA PHE A 184 -31.39 -14.59 1.30
C PHE A 184 -30.25 -13.75 1.86
N VAL A 185 -30.22 -13.54 3.18
CA VAL A 185 -29.16 -12.79 3.86
C VAL A 185 -27.81 -13.50 3.73
N GLU A 186 -27.77 -14.82 3.87
CA GLU A 186 -26.55 -15.61 3.67
C GLU A 186 -26.05 -15.54 2.21
N MET A 187 -26.96 -15.62 1.23
CA MET A 187 -26.61 -15.41 -0.17
C MET A 187 -26.06 -13.99 -0.43
N LEU A 188 -26.64 -12.96 0.20
CA LEU A 188 -26.13 -11.59 0.12
C LEU A 188 -24.75 -11.46 0.78
N ARG A 189 -24.50 -12.13 1.91
CA ARG A 189 -23.16 -12.17 2.54
C ARG A 189 -22.13 -12.80 1.61
N ALA A 190 -22.52 -13.82 0.85
CA ALA A 190 -21.68 -14.48 -0.14
C ALA A 190 -21.53 -13.70 -1.47
N ARG A 191 -22.27 -12.61 -1.67
CA ARG A 191 -22.26 -11.77 -2.89
C ARG A 191 -22.05 -10.30 -2.51
N PRO A 192 -20.79 -9.85 -2.34
CA PRO A 192 -20.52 -8.53 -1.79
C PRO A 192 -21.06 -7.44 -2.71
N ILE A 193 -21.93 -6.59 -2.17
CA ILE A 193 -22.38 -5.36 -2.81
C ILE A 193 -21.40 -4.25 -2.45
N LEU A 194 -20.68 -3.73 -3.44
CA LEU A 194 -19.63 -2.72 -3.29
C LEU A 194 -20.05 -1.39 -3.91
N SER A 195 -19.44 -0.31 -3.42
CA SER A 195 -19.60 1.01 -4.05
C SER A 195 -19.01 1.00 -5.48
N PRO A 196 -19.48 1.89 -6.38
CA PRO A 196 -18.90 2.00 -7.72
C PRO A 196 -17.40 2.30 -7.70
N GLU A 197 -16.96 3.12 -6.74
CA GLU A 197 -15.54 3.45 -6.53
C GLU A 197 -14.74 2.21 -6.12
N ASP A 198 -15.23 1.43 -5.14
CA ASP A 198 -14.57 0.21 -4.68
C ASP A 198 -14.43 -0.82 -5.80
N ILE A 199 -15.43 -0.96 -6.68
CA ILE A 199 -15.38 -1.85 -7.84
C ILE A 199 -14.29 -1.41 -8.84
N GLN A 200 -14.19 -0.11 -9.13
CA GLN A 200 -13.13 0.40 -10.02
C GLN A 200 -11.75 0.16 -9.41
N ASN A 201 -11.60 0.49 -8.13
CA ASN A 201 -10.40 0.29 -7.35
C ASN A 201 -9.97 -1.18 -7.23
N GLN A 202 -10.93 -2.11 -7.17
CA GLN A 202 -10.66 -3.54 -7.21
C GLN A 202 -10.18 -4.00 -8.59
N ARG A 203 -10.80 -3.53 -9.67
CA ARG A 203 -10.40 -3.88 -11.05
C ARG A 203 -8.99 -3.41 -11.42
N LEU A 204 -8.52 -2.33 -10.78
CA LEU A 204 -7.15 -1.83 -10.92
C LEU A 204 -6.14 -2.58 -10.05
N SER A 205 -6.59 -3.44 -9.13
CA SER A 205 -5.71 -4.26 -8.29
C SER A 205 -5.04 -5.35 -9.12
N ALA A 206 -3.79 -5.67 -8.78
CA ALA A 206 -3.09 -6.80 -9.39
C ALA A 206 -3.66 -8.17 -8.95
N SER A 207 -4.48 -8.22 -7.89
CA SER A 207 -5.14 -9.44 -7.43
C SER A 207 -6.56 -9.53 -8.01
N GLU A 208 -6.85 -10.63 -8.72
CA GLU A 208 -8.21 -10.99 -9.17
C GLU A 208 -9.15 -11.36 -8.02
N ASN A 209 -8.57 -11.68 -6.86
CA ASN A 209 -9.31 -12.03 -5.66
C ASN A 209 -9.43 -10.82 -4.72
N MET A 210 -10.53 -10.80 -3.96
CA MET A 210 -10.78 -9.96 -2.80
C MET A 210 -10.94 -10.83 -1.55
N GLU A 211 -10.57 -10.30 -0.39
CA GLU A 211 -10.80 -10.95 0.89
C GLU A 211 -11.95 -10.25 1.61
N LEU A 212 -13.04 -10.98 1.81
CA LEU A 212 -14.18 -10.56 2.61
C LEU A 212 -13.94 -10.99 4.05
N ARG A 213 -14.11 -10.05 4.99
CA ARG A 213 -14.00 -10.32 6.42
C ARG A 213 -15.31 -9.97 7.10
N VAL A 214 -15.84 -10.93 7.85
CA VAL A 214 -17.01 -10.75 8.70
C VAL A 214 -16.53 -10.48 10.13
N TRP A 215 -17.34 -9.78 10.92
CA TRP A 215 -16.99 -9.36 12.28
C TRP A 215 -16.72 -10.52 13.25
N ASP A 216 -17.27 -11.71 12.98
CA ASP A 216 -17.01 -12.95 13.71
C ASP A 216 -15.60 -13.53 13.46
N GLY A 217 -14.79 -12.86 12.64
CA GLY A 217 -13.44 -13.30 12.27
C GLY A 217 -13.42 -14.23 11.07
N ALA A 218 -14.57 -14.59 10.50
CA ALA A 218 -14.62 -15.38 9.28
C ALA A 218 -14.00 -14.61 8.12
N LYS A 219 -13.15 -15.31 7.35
CA LYS A 219 -12.47 -14.79 6.17
C LYS A 219 -12.87 -15.61 4.96
N ALA A 220 -13.32 -14.96 3.90
CA ALA A 220 -13.65 -15.61 2.65
C ALA A 220 -12.92 -14.93 1.50
N ARG A 221 -12.16 -15.69 0.72
CA ARG A 221 -11.59 -15.19 -0.54
C ARG A 221 -12.60 -15.38 -1.65
N GLN A 222 -12.85 -14.33 -2.41
CA GLN A 222 -13.77 -14.35 -3.53
C GLN A 222 -13.13 -13.74 -4.78
N HIS A 223 -13.49 -14.28 -5.93
CA HIS A 223 -13.15 -13.66 -7.21
C HIS A 223 -13.91 -12.34 -7.37
N GLN A 224 -13.25 -11.33 -7.93
CA GLN A 224 -13.82 -9.99 -8.06
C GLN A 224 -15.12 -9.92 -8.87
N ASP A 225 -15.32 -10.84 -9.82
CA ASP A 225 -16.55 -10.91 -10.63
C ASP A 225 -17.80 -11.28 -9.84
N ARG A 226 -17.64 -11.77 -8.60
CA ARG A 226 -18.77 -12.06 -7.70
C ARG A 226 -19.31 -10.81 -7.02
N ALA A 227 -18.60 -9.69 -7.08
CA ALA A 227 -19.03 -8.45 -6.47
C ALA A 227 -20.11 -7.75 -7.33
N ILE A 228 -21.16 -7.30 -6.66
CA ILE A 228 -22.25 -6.55 -7.25
C ILE A 228 -21.91 -5.07 -7.15
N ASN A 229 -21.94 -4.36 -8.27
CA ASN A 229 -21.76 -2.90 -8.27
C ASN A 229 -23.08 -2.22 -7.90
N ALA A 230 -23.10 -1.53 -6.75
CA ALA A 230 -24.29 -0.86 -6.23
C ALA A 230 -24.88 0.20 -7.18
N GLY A 231 -24.08 0.78 -8.06
CA GLY A 231 -24.52 1.79 -9.03
C GLY A 231 -24.89 1.24 -10.41
N SER A 232 -25.02 -0.08 -10.57
CA SER A 232 -25.33 -0.70 -11.86
C SER A 232 -26.76 -1.25 -11.92
N ASP A 233 -27.41 -1.12 -13.07
CA ASP A 233 -28.75 -1.70 -13.29
C ASP A 233 -28.76 -3.23 -13.10
N ARG A 234 -27.63 -3.89 -13.42
CA ARG A 234 -27.43 -5.33 -13.19
C ARG A 234 -27.54 -5.75 -11.73
N ALA A 235 -27.34 -4.81 -10.78
CA ALA A 235 -27.52 -5.12 -9.36
C ALA A 235 -28.98 -5.48 -9.06
N VAL A 236 -29.93 -4.86 -9.75
CA VAL A 236 -31.37 -5.16 -9.61
C VAL A 236 -31.64 -6.60 -10.00
N ASP A 237 -31.19 -7.01 -11.17
CA ASP A 237 -31.38 -8.36 -11.69
C ASP A 237 -30.72 -9.41 -10.80
N GLU A 238 -29.51 -9.14 -10.32
CA GLU A 238 -28.76 -10.07 -9.49
C GLU A 238 -29.39 -10.23 -8.10
N VAL A 239 -29.76 -9.13 -7.42
CA VAL A 239 -30.44 -9.20 -6.13
C VAL A 239 -31.81 -9.88 -6.27
N ALA A 240 -32.56 -9.59 -7.33
CA ALA A 240 -33.82 -10.25 -7.61
C ALA A 240 -33.63 -11.76 -7.87
N ARG A 241 -32.54 -12.14 -8.53
CA ARG A 241 -32.15 -13.55 -8.73
C ARG A 241 -31.84 -14.23 -7.40
N LEU A 242 -31.11 -13.57 -6.49
CA LEU A 242 -30.82 -14.09 -5.15
C LEU A 242 -32.12 -14.28 -4.35
N ALA A 243 -33.06 -13.34 -4.41
CA ALA A 243 -34.35 -13.47 -3.73
C ALA A 243 -35.15 -14.69 -4.23
N ARG A 244 -35.18 -14.94 -5.55
CA ARG A 244 -35.84 -16.14 -6.07
C ARG A 244 -35.15 -17.43 -5.62
N LEU A 245 -33.82 -17.44 -5.62
CA LEU A 245 -33.03 -18.61 -5.21
C LEU A 245 -33.13 -18.92 -3.72
N SER A 246 -33.39 -17.92 -2.89
CA SER A 246 -33.64 -18.09 -1.45
C SER A 246 -35.05 -18.59 -1.14
N GLY A 247 -35.90 -18.83 -2.15
CA GLY A 247 -37.23 -19.38 -1.98
C GLY A 247 -38.35 -18.35 -1.82
N PHE A 248 -38.11 -17.07 -2.15
CA PHE A 248 -39.24 -16.14 -2.28
C PHE A 248 -40.04 -16.44 -3.54
N GLY A 249 -41.37 -16.52 -3.40
CA GLY A 249 -42.28 -16.66 -4.54
C GLY A 249 -42.24 -15.46 -5.48
N PRO A 250 -42.86 -15.55 -6.67
CA PRO A 250 -42.87 -14.47 -7.67
C PRO A 250 -43.41 -13.14 -7.13
N SER A 251 -44.47 -13.18 -6.31
CA SER A 251 -45.08 -11.99 -5.69
C SER A 251 -44.27 -11.39 -4.53
N LEU A 252 -43.38 -12.18 -3.92
CA LEU A 252 -42.58 -11.78 -2.75
C LEU A 252 -41.13 -11.44 -3.10
N SER A 253 -40.62 -11.89 -4.24
CA SER A 253 -39.27 -11.55 -4.71
C SER A 253 -39.05 -10.02 -4.85
N PRO A 254 -40.01 -9.23 -5.37
CA PRO A 254 -39.90 -7.77 -5.41
C PRO A 254 -39.84 -7.12 -4.01
N VAL A 255 -40.48 -7.74 -3.02
CA VAL A 255 -40.46 -7.27 -1.62
C VAL A 255 -39.05 -7.40 -1.03
N ALA A 256 -38.42 -8.56 -1.21
CA ALA A 256 -37.04 -8.80 -0.80
C ALA A 256 -36.05 -7.86 -1.54
N LEU A 257 -36.27 -7.63 -2.83
CA LEU A 257 -35.51 -6.68 -3.62
C LEU A 257 -35.65 -5.24 -3.07
N GLY A 258 -36.87 -4.80 -2.77
CA GLY A 258 -37.15 -3.48 -2.22
C GLY A 258 -36.42 -3.22 -0.91
N ALA A 259 -36.39 -4.23 -0.02
CA ALA A 259 -35.69 -4.15 1.26
C ALA A 259 -34.18 -3.82 1.15
N VAL A 260 -33.55 -4.25 0.06
CA VAL A 260 -32.12 -4.02 -0.21
C VAL A 260 -31.90 -2.75 -1.03
N MET A 261 -32.80 -2.46 -1.98
CA MET A 261 -32.61 -1.43 -2.99
C MET A 261 -33.08 -0.03 -2.61
N ARG A 262 -34.05 0.09 -1.69
CA ARG A 262 -34.75 1.36 -1.44
C ARG A 262 -34.48 1.89 -0.02
N PRO A 263 -34.21 3.21 0.14
CA PRO A 263 -34.24 4.27 -0.88
C PRO A 263 -33.05 4.28 -1.84
N THR A 264 -31.89 3.76 -1.42
CA THR A 264 -30.70 3.60 -2.26
C THR A 264 -30.00 2.32 -1.86
N LEU A 265 -29.47 1.57 -2.84
CA LEU A 265 -28.68 0.37 -2.59
C LEU A 265 -27.42 0.72 -1.78
N ARG A 266 -27.37 0.28 -0.52
CA ARG A 266 -26.24 0.51 0.37
C ARG A 266 -25.16 -0.56 0.16
N PRO A 267 -23.87 -0.19 0.12
CA PRO A 267 -22.79 -1.17 0.13
C PRO A 267 -22.89 -2.06 1.36
N THR A 268 -22.81 -3.37 1.14
CA THR A 268 -22.81 -4.39 2.20
C THR A 268 -21.40 -4.64 2.72
N TYR A 269 -20.39 -4.26 1.94
CA TYR A 269 -18.98 -4.35 2.29
C TYR A 269 -18.28 -3.02 2.01
N THR A 270 -17.35 -2.64 2.87
CA THR A 270 -16.54 -1.43 2.72
C THR A 270 -15.05 -1.76 2.74
N PHE A 271 -14.26 -1.03 1.96
CA PHE A 271 -12.81 -1.25 1.91
C PHE A 271 -12.17 -0.96 3.26
N ASN A 272 -11.30 -1.87 3.72
CA ASN A 272 -10.49 -1.67 4.91
C ASN A 272 -9.01 -1.60 4.52
N GLU A 273 -8.50 -0.38 4.51
CA GLU A 273 -7.12 -0.08 4.19
C GLU A 273 -6.14 -0.68 5.19
N ALA A 274 -6.42 -0.53 6.50
CA ALA A 274 -5.53 -1.04 7.56
C ALA A 274 -5.35 -2.57 7.46
N ALA A 275 -6.46 -3.31 7.31
CA ALA A 275 -6.43 -4.76 7.15
C ALA A 275 -5.76 -5.21 5.84
N SER A 276 -5.91 -4.42 4.77
CA SER A 276 -5.22 -4.68 3.49
C SER A 276 -3.71 -4.47 3.63
N ASN A 277 -3.28 -3.39 4.29
CA ASN A 277 -1.87 -3.09 4.52
C ASN A 277 -1.24 -4.14 5.45
N GLU A 278 -1.92 -4.55 6.51
CA GLU A 278 -1.49 -5.65 7.38
C GLU A 278 -1.25 -6.94 6.58
N LEU A 279 -2.17 -7.30 5.68
CA LEU A 279 -2.03 -8.48 4.83
C LEU A 279 -0.82 -8.36 3.87
N ARG A 280 -0.61 -7.17 3.27
CA ARG A 280 0.54 -6.90 2.41
C ARG A 280 1.87 -7.02 3.15
N GLU A 281 1.97 -6.42 4.32
CA GLU A 281 3.18 -6.48 5.13
C GLU A 281 3.44 -7.90 5.65
N ALA A 282 2.40 -8.62 6.08
CA ALA A 282 2.52 -10.02 6.47
C ALA A 282 3.07 -10.89 5.32
N ALA A 283 2.58 -10.67 4.09
CA ALA A 283 3.07 -11.38 2.91
C ALA A 283 4.52 -11.02 2.54
N ALA A 284 4.89 -9.74 2.64
CA ALA A 284 6.26 -9.29 2.41
C ALA A 284 7.23 -9.89 3.45
N ASN A 285 6.85 -9.89 4.72
CA ASN A 285 7.66 -10.44 5.80
C ASN A 285 7.83 -11.96 5.72
N ALA A 286 6.90 -12.66 5.06
CA ALA A 286 7.02 -14.10 4.79
C ALA A 286 8.07 -14.42 3.70
N ILE A 287 8.52 -13.46 2.91
CA ILE A 287 9.56 -13.67 1.89
C ILE A 287 10.93 -13.83 2.55
N THR A 288 11.52 -15.00 2.35
CA THR A 288 12.89 -15.30 2.80
C THR A 288 13.91 -14.57 1.95
N ALA A 289 14.99 -14.10 2.59
CA ALA A 289 16.08 -13.41 1.91
C ALA A 289 16.71 -14.30 0.83
N ARG A 290 16.76 -13.80 -0.41
CA ARG A 290 17.41 -14.49 -1.52
C ARG A 290 18.92 -14.40 -1.33
N THR A 291 19.58 -15.55 -1.40
CA THR A 291 21.03 -15.65 -1.24
C THR A 291 21.66 -16.02 -2.57
N VAL A 292 22.67 -15.25 -2.97
CA VAL A 292 23.53 -15.57 -4.11
C VAL A 292 24.78 -16.23 -3.56
N VAL A 293 25.06 -17.44 -4.03
CA VAL A 293 26.26 -18.20 -3.69
C VAL A 293 27.31 -17.90 -4.75
N TYR A 294 28.48 -17.46 -4.29
CA TYR A 294 29.65 -17.22 -5.12
C TYR A 294 30.64 -18.34 -4.83
N HIS A 295 31.03 -19.06 -5.88
CA HIS A 295 32.06 -20.08 -5.80
C HIS A 295 33.42 -19.51 -6.15
N ARG A 296 34.47 -20.13 -5.61
CA ARG A 296 35.84 -19.80 -5.96
C ARG A 296 36.05 -19.87 -7.47
N GLY A 297 36.62 -18.81 -8.03
CA GLY A 297 36.85 -18.66 -9.46
C GLY A 297 35.76 -17.89 -10.20
N ASP A 298 34.61 -17.63 -9.57
CA ASP A 298 33.57 -16.79 -10.17
C ASP A 298 34.06 -15.36 -10.39
N VAL A 299 33.60 -14.75 -11.48
CA VAL A 299 33.95 -13.37 -11.83
C VAL A 299 33.01 -12.41 -11.11
N ILE A 300 33.54 -11.59 -10.21
CA ILE A 300 32.78 -10.56 -9.48
C ILE A 300 32.63 -9.30 -10.33
N ALA A 301 33.68 -8.93 -11.05
CA ALA A 301 33.68 -7.79 -11.96
C ALA A 301 34.70 -8.02 -13.07
N ARG A 302 34.36 -7.71 -14.32
CA ARG A 302 35.29 -7.78 -15.45
C ARG A 302 36.05 -6.46 -15.58
N ARG A 303 37.25 -6.56 -16.16
CA ARG A 303 37.97 -5.38 -16.63
C ARG A 303 37.06 -4.56 -17.56
N ARG A 304 36.96 -3.25 -17.29
CA ARG A 304 36.07 -2.27 -17.93
C ARG A 304 34.62 -2.24 -17.45
N ASP A 305 34.22 -3.09 -16.51
CA ASP A 305 32.90 -2.95 -15.88
C ASP A 305 32.89 -1.72 -14.98
N ARG A 306 31.79 -0.98 -15.00
CA ARG A 306 31.54 0.10 -14.04
C ARG A 306 30.96 -0.54 -12.79
N LEU A 307 31.56 -0.26 -11.63
CA LEU A 307 30.97 -0.65 -10.37
C LEU A 307 29.80 0.28 -10.06
N ASP A 308 28.63 -0.30 -9.85
CA ASP A 308 27.43 0.40 -9.40
C ASP A 308 27.37 0.46 -7.86
#